data_AF-B0EHN3-F1
#
_entry.id   AF-B0EHN3-F1
#
_cell.length_a   1.000
_cell.length_b   1.000
_cell.length_c   1.000
_cell.angle_alpha   90.00
_cell.angle_beta   90.00
_cell.angle_gamma   90.00
#
_symmetry.space_group_name_H-M   'P 1'
#
loop_
_entity.id
_entity.type
_entity.pdbx_description
1 polymer ?
#
loop_
_entity_poly.entity_id
_entity_poly.type
_entity_poly.pdbx_seq_one_letter_code
_entity_poly.pdbx_strand_id
1 'polypeptide(L)'
;MSSGDEFITIHNPVYIYQKHGIGKSLFKQKGINKNESISIITKIEYVYLNELNEILKEDRRNILLNENEKMKYHLYCELKKKGFFIKDGFKYGCDFVVYKKHPQCCHSYFGVLLMNIHQSLINNELIGLCRLLHNVKKHLLLCNYNNSLITMKEINWVSMENK
;
A
#
# COMPACT_ATOMS: atom_id res chain seq x y z
N MET A 1 -16.74 8.17 -7.92
CA MET A 1 -17.06 6.84 -7.35
C MET A 1 -16.08 5.86 -7.99
N SER A 2 -14.99 5.52 -7.30
CA SER A 2 -14.03 4.53 -7.83
C SER A 2 -14.73 3.17 -7.89
N SER A 3 -14.69 2.54 -9.06
CA SER A 3 -15.08 1.14 -9.23
C SER A 3 -14.43 0.35 -8.11
N GLY A 4 -15.23 -0.34 -7.28
CA GLY A 4 -14.75 -0.99 -6.08
C GLY A 4 -13.50 -1.82 -6.38
N ASP A 5 -12.44 -1.56 -5.63
CA ASP A 5 -11.26 -2.43 -5.65
C ASP A 5 -11.77 -3.85 -5.39
N GLU A 6 -11.67 -4.69 -6.40
CA GLU A 6 -12.12 -6.07 -6.32
C GLU A 6 -11.21 -6.77 -5.30
N PHE A 7 -11.75 -6.94 -4.11
CA PHE A 7 -11.08 -7.60 -3.00
C PHE A 7 -10.95 -9.09 -3.30
N ILE A 8 -9.72 -9.62 -3.18
CA ILE A 8 -9.41 -11.02 -3.48
C ILE A 8 -9.28 -11.78 -2.16
N THR A 9 -9.93 -12.94 -2.05
CA THR A 9 -9.78 -13.84 -0.91
C THR A 9 -8.67 -14.86 -1.13
N ILE A 10 -7.84 -15.07 -0.11
CA ILE A 10 -6.79 -16.08 -0.09
C ILE A 10 -6.82 -16.90 1.21
N HIS A 11 -6.52 -18.19 1.09
CA HIS A 11 -6.30 -19.13 2.18
C HIS A 11 -4.84 -19.00 2.69
N ASN A 12 -4.57 -19.47 3.91
CA ASN A 12 -3.32 -19.25 4.66
C ASN A 12 -3.01 -17.77 5.06
N PRO A 13 -3.98 -17.02 5.59
CA PRO A 13 -3.83 -15.59 5.88
C PRO A 13 -2.85 -15.27 7.01
N VAL A 14 -2.65 -16.20 7.95
CA VAL A 14 -1.79 -15.99 9.12
C VAL A 14 -0.32 -15.93 8.70
N TYR A 15 0.12 -16.91 7.92
CA TYR A 15 1.50 -16.97 7.42
C TYR A 15 1.80 -15.77 6.51
N ILE A 16 0.91 -15.45 5.56
CA ILE A 16 1.07 -14.30 4.66
C ILE A 16 1.20 -12.99 5.44
N TYR A 17 0.36 -12.80 6.47
CA TYR A 17 0.43 -11.62 7.31
C TYR A 17 1.74 -11.58 8.10
N GLN A 18 2.13 -12.68 8.76
CA GLN A 18 3.37 -12.72 9.57
C GLN A 18 4.62 -12.48 8.72
N LYS A 19 4.68 -13.06 7.52
CA LYS A 19 5.86 -12.99 6.65
C LYS A 19 5.94 -11.67 5.88
N HIS A 20 4.84 -11.24 5.28
CA HIS A 20 4.83 -10.12 4.33
C HIS A 20 4.11 -8.86 4.84
N GLY A 21 3.42 -8.96 5.98
CA GLY A 21 2.52 -7.92 6.47
C GLY A 21 1.37 -7.62 5.50
N ILE A 22 0.97 -8.57 4.65
CA ILE A 22 -0.07 -8.42 3.63
C ILE A 22 -1.41 -8.95 4.15
N GLY A 23 -2.51 -8.28 3.78
CA GLY A 23 -3.86 -8.65 4.21
C GLY A 23 -4.14 -8.37 5.68
N LYS A 24 -5.39 -8.62 6.08
CA LYS A 24 -5.81 -8.75 7.49
C LYS A 24 -6.50 -10.09 7.63
N SER A 25 -6.10 -10.90 8.60
CA SER A 25 -6.82 -12.15 8.87
C SER A 25 -8.23 -11.81 9.33
N LEU A 26 -9.24 -12.25 8.59
CA LEU A 26 -10.63 -12.14 9.02
C LEU A 26 -10.94 -13.33 9.92
N PHE A 27 -10.65 -13.19 11.22
CA PHE A 27 -11.23 -14.10 12.20
C PHE A 27 -12.63 -13.56 12.57
N LYS A 28 -13.66 -14.35 12.24
CA LYS A 28 -15.11 -14.15 12.51
C LYS A 28 -15.91 -13.43 11.42
N GLN A 29 -16.67 -14.23 10.68
CA GLN A 29 -18.12 -14.04 10.66
C GLN A 29 -18.76 -15.18 11.44
N LYS A 30 -19.76 -14.88 12.28
CA LYS A 30 -20.59 -15.89 12.95
C LYS A 30 -21.18 -16.80 11.85
N GLY A 31 -20.83 -18.08 11.84
CA GLY A 31 -21.42 -19.08 10.93
C GLY A 31 -20.46 -19.75 9.95
N ILE A 32 -19.20 -19.33 9.85
CA ILE A 32 -18.19 -20.00 9.00
C ILE A 32 -17.43 -21.05 9.83
N ASN A 33 -17.34 -22.28 9.30
CA ASN A 33 -16.65 -23.41 9.91
C ASN A 33 -15.22 -23.05 10.34
N LYS A 34 -14.79 -23.55 11.51
CA LYS A 34 -13.54 -23.21 12.22
C LYS A 34 -12.23 -23.49 11.46
N ASN A 35 -12.25 -24.14 10.29
CA ASN A 35 -11.04 -24.73 9.72
C ASN A 35 -10.31 -23.89 8.67
N GLU A 36 -10.93 -22.86 8.10
CA GLU A 36 -10.30 -22.08 7.02
C GLU A 36 -10.36 -20.59 7.32
N SER A 37 -9.24 -20.05 7.81
CA SER A 37 -9.08 -18.61 7.88
C SER A 37 -8.82 -18.08 6.48
N ILE A 38 -9.47 -16.99 6.12
CA ILE A 38 -9.33 -16.29 4.84
C ILE A 38 -8.87 -14.85 5.09
N SER A 39 -8.08 -14.29 4.16
CA SER A 39 -7.78 -12.86 4.15
C SER A 39 -8.27 -12.24 2.85
N ILE A 40 -8.74 -11.00 2.99
CA ILE A 40 -8.99 -10.12 1.86
C ILE A 40 -7.72 -9.32 1.57
N ILE A 41 -7.27 -9.36 0.32
CA ILE A 41 -6.12 -8.62 -0.21
C ILE A 41 -6.52 -7.83 -1.46
N THR A 42 -5.72 -6.82 -1.80
CA THR A 42 -5.87 -6.03 -3.03
C THR A 42 -5.31 -6.78 -4.26
N LYS A 43 -5.68 -6.35 -5.48
CA LYS A 43 -5.08 -6.87 -6.72
C LYS A 43 -3.56 -6.75 -6.75
N ILE A 44 -3.02 -5.63 -6.27
CA ILE A 44 -1.58 -5.36 -6.20
C ILE A 44 -0.89 -6.35 -5.26
N GLU A 45 -1.43 -6.55 -4.06
CA GLU A 45 -0.92 -7.53 -3.11
C GLU A 45 -1.01 -8.96 -3.66
N TYR A 46 -2.10 -9.30 -4.35
CA TYR A 46 -2.28 -10.60 -4.99
C TYR A 46 -1.22 -10.86 -6.06
N VAL A 47 -1.04 -9.94 -7.01
CA VAL A 47 -0.04 -10.10 -8.08
C VAL A 47 1.36 -10.26 -7.51
N TYR A 48 1.71 -9.45 -6.50
CA TYR A 48 2.99 -9.57 -5.80
C TYR A 48 3.19 -10.96 -5.17
N LEU A 49 2.20 -11.45 -4.40
CA LEU A 49 2.29 -12.77 -3.77
C LEU A 49 2.31 -13.91 -4.80
N ASN A 50 1.58 -13.76 -5.90
CA ASN A 50 1.55 -14.75 -6.97
C ASN A 50 2.91 -14.86 -7.68
N GLU A 51 3.58 -13.74 -7.95
CA GLU A 51 4.95 -13.73 -8.49
C GLU A 51 5.97 -14.37 -7.54
N LEU A 52 5.75 -14.27 -6.23
CA LEU A 52 6.55 -14.96 -5.22
C LEU A 52 6.21 -16.45 -5.04
N ASN A 53 5.19 -16.97 -5.75
CA ASN A 53 4.64 -18.32 -5.55
C ASN A 53 4.10 -18.57 -4.13
N GLU A 54 3.64 -17.53 -3.43
CA GLU A 54 3.08 -17.63 -2.08
C GLU A 54 1.55 -17.85 -2.09
N ILE A 55 0.90 -17.80 -3.27
CA ILE A 55 -0.52 -18.07 -3.45
C ILE A 55 -0.77 -19.57 -3.64
N LEU A 56 -1.65 -20.12 -2.80
CA LEU A 56 -2.10 -21.52 -2.88
C LEU A 56 -2.80 -21.81 -4.21
N LYS A 57 -2.72 -23.05 -4.69
CA LYS A 57 -3.19 -23.42 -6.04
C LYS A 57 -4.68 -23.15 -6.22
N GLU A 58 -5.47 -23.43 -5.19
CA GLU A 58 -6.90 -23.20 -5.09
C GLU A 58 -7.31 -21.72 -5.16
N ASP A 59 -6.41 -20.80 -4.79
CA ASP A 59 -6.66 -19.35 -4.78
C ASP A 59 -6.22 -18.64 -6.06
N ARG A 60 -5.56 -19.37 -6.96
CA ARG A 60 -5.01 -18.80 -8.19
C ARG A 60 -6.13 -18.33 -9.11
N ARG A 61 -6.07 -17.05 -9.44
CA ARG A 61 -6.92 -16.33 -10.37
C ARG A 61 -6.08 -15.62 -11.42
N ASN A 62 -6.63 -15.46 -12.61
CA ASN A 62 -6.04 -14.61 -13.64
C ASN A 62 -6.46 -13.15 -13.39
N ILE A 63 -5.57 -12.37 -12.76
CA ILE A 63 -5.81 -10.97 -12.42
C ILE A 63 -5.05 -10.08 -13.40
N LEU A 64 -5.78 -9.19 -14.06
CA LEU A 64 -5.21 -8.19 -14.96
C LEU A 64 -5.21 -6.83 -14.26
N LEU A 65 -4.08 -6.13 -14.35
CA LEU A 65 -3.92 -4.76 -13.85
C LEU A 65 -4.18 -3.76 -14.98
N ASN A 66 -4.98 -2.74 -14.72
CA ASN A 66 -5.07 -1.56 -15.59
C ASN A 66 -3.81 -0.69 -15.50
N GLU A 67 -3.66 0.33 -16.35
CA GLU A 67 -2.45 1.15 -16.40
C GLU A 67 -2.09 1.83 -15.07
N ASN A 68 -3.09 2.34 -14.33
CA ASN A 68 -2.85 2.95 -13.01
C ASN A 68 -2.42 1.88 -11.98
N GLU A 69 -3.06 0.72 -11.99
CA GLU A 69 -2.70 -0.40 -11.13
C GLU A 69 -1.28 -0.93 -11.45
N LYS A 70 -0.87 -0.96 -12.71
CA LYS A 70 0.50 -1.32 -13.13
C LYS A 70 1.53 -0.33 -12.57
N MET A 71 1.25 0.98 -12.64
CA MET A 71 2.10 2.00 -12.05
C MET A 71 2.23 1.83 -10.52
N LYS A 72 1.11 1.62 -9.83
CA LYS A 72 1.09 1.34 -8.39
C LYS A 72 1.82 0.04 -8.05
N TYR A 73 1.70 -0.99 -8.88
CA TYR A 73 2.42 -2.25 -8.71
C TYR A 73 3.93 -2.06 -8.83
N HIS A 74 4.39 -1.30 -9.83
CA HIS A 74 5.80 -0.96 -9.96
C HIS A 74 6.33 -0.25 -8.71
N LEU A 75 5.59 0.72 -8.18
CA LEU A 75 5.92 1.38 -6.92
C LEU A 75 5.94 0.40 -5.74
N TYR A 76 4.95 -0.48 -5.66
CA TYR A 76 4.85 -1.50 -4.62
C TYR A 76 6.12 -2.37 -4.59
N CYS A 77 6.56 -2.85 -5.75
CA CYS A 77 7.79 -3.64 -5.90
C CYS A 77 9.04 -2.86 -5.48
N GLU A 78 9.18 -1.59 -5.89
CA GLU A 78 10.32 -0.75 -5.48
C GLU A 78 10.37 -0.51 -3.97
N LEU A 79 9.22 -0.30 -3.33
CA LEU A 79 9.12 -0.17 -1.88
C LEU A 79 9.43 -1.50 -1.16
N LYS A 80 8.98 -2.64 -1.70
CA LYS A 80 9.30 -3.98 -1.18
C LYS A 80 10.79 -4.28 -1.26
N LYS A 81 11.45 -3.96 -2.38
CA LYS A 81 12.92 -4.09 -2.54
C LYS A 81 13.69 -3.27 -1.51
N LYS A 82 13.15 -2.11 -1.10
CA LYS A 82 13.72 -1.26 -0.04
C LYS A 82 13.41 -1.77 1.38
N GLY A 83 12.74 -2.90 1.54
CA GLY A 83 12.47 -3.54 2.83
C GLY A 83 11.24 -2.99 3.58
N PHE A 84 10.38 -2.21 2.92
CA PHE A 84 9.18 -1.68 3.55
C PHE A 84 8.05 -2.71 3.63
N PHE A 85 7.32 -2.69 4.74
CA PHE A 85 5.96 -3.24 4.78
C PHE A 85 4.99 -2.18 4.26
N ILE A 86 4.02 -2.59 3.45
CA ILE A 86 3.15 -1.69 2.69
C ILE A 86 1.71 -2.02 3.04
N LYS A 87 0.90 -1.00 3.29
CA LYS A 87 -0.55 -1.09 3.45
C LYS A 87 -1.24 -0.04 2.60
N ASP A 88 -2.52 -0.24 2.35
CA ASP A 88 -3.39 0.74 1.69
C ASP A 88 -3.34 2.11 2.39
N GLY A 89 -3.23 3.17 1.60
CA GLY A 89 -3.07 4.54 2.05
C GLY A 89 -4.37 5.35 2.12
N PHE A 90 -5.52 4.78 1.73
CA PHE A 90 -6.77 5.50 1.53
C PHE A 90 -7.19 6.34 2.74
N LYS A 91 -7.05 5.78 3.95
CA LYS A 91 -7.37 6.47 5.22
C LYS A 91 -6.58 7.78 5.42
N TYR A 92 -5.43 7.91 4.77
CA TYR A 92 -4.53 9.05 4.90
C TYR A 92 -4.46 9.90 3.62
N GLY A 93 -5.34 9.67 2.64
CA GLY A 93 -5.29 10.39 1.36
C GLY A 93 -4.04 10.10 0.55
N CYS A 94 -3.43 8.92 0.74
CA CYS A 94 -2.24 8.46 0.04
C CYS A 94 -2.55 7.20 -0.76
N ASP A 95 -1.67 6.83 -1.71
CA ASP A 95 -1.77 5.54 -2.38
C ASP A 95 -1.38 4.40 -1.44
N PHE A 96 -0.31 4.60 -0.67
CA PHE A 96 0.15 3.63 0.33
C PHE A 96 0.53 4.30 1.64
N VAL A 97 0.61 3.50 2.70
CA VAL A 97 1.44 3.81 3.86
C VAL A 97 2.48 2.72 4.04
N VAL A 98 3.68 3.11 4.44
CA VAL A 98 4.79 2.17 4.61
C VAL A 98 5.34 2.16 6.04
N TYR A 99 5.84 1.02 6.45
CA TYR A 99 6.40 0.76 7.77
C TYR A 99 7.85 0.26 7.62
N LYS A 100 8.75 0.77 8.46
CA LYS A 100 10.16 0.32 8.51
C LYS A 100 10.32 -1.07 9.12
N LYS A 101 9.33 -1.53 9.89
CA LYS A 101 9.28 -2.85 10.54
C LYS A 101 7.88 -3.43 10.37
N HIS A 102 7.65 -4.62 10.90
CA HIS A 102 6.35 -5.29 10.80
C HIS A 102 5.21 -4.38 11.34
N PRO A 103 4.05 -4.29 10.66
CA PRO A 103 2.96 -3.41 11.07
C PRO A 103 2.37 -3.69 12.46
N GLN A 104 2.61 -4.89 13.02
CA GLN A 104 2.18 -5.20 14.39
C GLN A 104 2.99 -4.49 15.48
N CYS A 105 4.23 -4.11 15.21
CA CYS A 105 5.15 -3.60 16.23
C CYS A 105 5.51 -2.12 16.07
N CYS A 106 4.98 -1.44 15.04
CA CYS A 106 5.30 -0.04 14.79
C CYS A 106 4.17 0.70 14.06
N HIS A 107 4.20 2.02 14.15
CA HIS A 107 3.36 2.88 13.33
C HIS A 107 3.94 3.02 11.92
N SER A 108 3.08 3.31 10.93
CA SER A 108 3.55 3.66 9.59
C SER A 108 4.37 4.94 9.64
N TYR A 109 5.43 4.95 8.84
CA TYR A 109 6.46 5.99 8.79
C TYR A 109 6.16 7.02 7.70
N PHE A 110 5.92 6.58 6.46
CA PHE A 110 5.51 7.45 5.36
C PHE A 110 4.05 7.23 4.96
N GLY A 111 3.36 8.32 4.59
CA GLY A 111 2.33 8.29 3.57
C GLY A 111 3.00 8.43 2.20
N VAL A 112 2.64 7.57 1.25
CA VAL A 112 3.26 7.53 -0.08
C VAL A 112 2.25 8.00 -1.12
N LEU A 113 2.61 9.03 -1.88
CA LEU A 113 1.82 9.56 -2.97
C LEU A 113 2.51 9.27 -4.29
N LEU A 114 1.83 8.59 -5.21
CA LEU A 114 2.29 8.32 -6.56
C LEU A 114 1.75 9.39 -7.52
N MET A 115 2.67 10.07 -8.22
CA MET A 115 2.37 11.02 -9.28
C MET A 115 2.79 10.45 -10.62
N ASN A 116 2.00 10.74 -11.66
CA ASN A 116 2.41 10.58 -13.05
C ASN A 116 3.00 11.91 -13.55
N ILE A 117 4.02 11.87 -14.40
CA ILE A 117 4.61 13.06 -15.06
C ILE A 117 3.56 13.96 -15.76
N HIS A 118 2.43 13.41 -16.21
CA HIS A 118 1.36 14.18 -16.85
C HIS A 118 0.36 14.77 -15.84
N GLN A 119 0.51 14.45 -14.56
CA GLN A 119 -0.37 14.91 -13.50
C GLN A 119 0.27 16.10 -12.79
N SER A 120 -0.24 17.30 -13.06
CA SER A 120 0.03 18.44 -12.21
C SER A 120 -0.75 18.25 -10.90
N LEU A 121 -0.04 18.17 -9.77
CA LEU A 121 -0.71 18.34 -8.49
C LEU A 121 -1.02 19.83 -8.32
N ILE A 122 -2.25 20.15 -7.93
CA ILE A 122 -2.57 21.51 -7.52
C ILE A 122 -1.83 21.74 -6.20
N ASN A 123 -1.03 22.82 -6.10
CA ASN A 123 -0.22 23.11 -4.89
C ASN A 123 -1.02 22.96 -3.57
N ASN A 124 -2.30 23.33 -3.59
CA ASN A 124 -3.20 23.21 -2.44
C ASN A 124 -3.47 21.77 -2.00
N GLU A 125 -3.56 20.82 -2.93
CA GLU A 125 -3.76 19.39 -2.61
C GLU A 125 -2.53 18.84 -1.90
N LEU A 126 -1.33 19.19 -2.38
CA LEU A 126 -0.08 18.77 -1.75
C LEU A 126 0.05 19.35 -0.35
N ILE A 127 -0.25 20.64 -0.17
CA ILE A 127 -0.23 21.31 1.13
C ILE A 127 -1.24 20.66 2.08
N GLY A 128 -2.45 20.38 1.59
CA GLY A 128 -3.49 19.68 2.35
C GLY A 128 -3.05 18.31 2.83
N LEU A 129 -2.42 17.52 1.94
CA LEU A 129 -1.89 16.21 2.28
C LEU A 129 -0.74 16.29 3.29
N CYS A 130 0.20 17.22 3.09
CA CYS A 130 1.28 17.47 4.04
C CYS A 130 0.74 17.79 5.45
N ARG A 131 -0.27 18.67 5.54
CA ARG A 131 -0.91 19.01 6.81
C ARG A 131 -1.60 17.80 7.46
N LEU A 132 -2.29 16.99 6.66
CA LEU A 132 -2.96 15.78 7.14
C LEU A 132 -1.94 14.78 7.70
N LEU A 133 -0.87 14.49 6.97
CA LEU A 133 0.17 13.55 7.40
C LEU A 133 0.95 14.06 8.61
N HIS A 134 1.22 15.37 8.67
CA HIS A 134 1.85 16.01 9.83
C HIS A 134 1.03 15.79 11.11
N ASN A 135 -0.30 15.98 11.05
CA ASN A 135 -1.19 15.78 12.20
C ASN A 135 -1.18 14.34 12.73
N VAL A 136 -0.89 13.35 11.87
CA VAL A 136 -0.79 11.93 12.26
C VAL A 136 0.67 11.45 12.40
N LYS A 137 1.62 12.40 12.50
CA LYS A 137 3.06 12.16 12.68
C LYS A 137 3.65 11.23 11.61
N LYS A 138 3.34 11.49 10.35
CA LYS A 138 3.87 10.79 9.18
C LYS A 138 4.57 11.76 8.24
N HIS A 139 5.66 11.28 7.66
CA HIS A 139 6.35 11.99 6.60
C HIS A 139 5.66 11.71 5.26
N LEU A 140 5.74 12.63 4.30
CA LEU A 140 5.25 12.39 2.94
C LEU A 140 6.41 11.88 2.08
N LEU A 141 6.22 10.74 1.44
CA LEU A 141 7.10 10.25 0.38
C LEU A 141 6.42 10.48 -0.97
N LEU A 142 6.91 11.47 -1.72
CA LEU A 142 6.44 11.75 -3.06
C LEU A 142 7.17 10.87 -4.07
N CYS A 143 6.42 10.05 -4.80
CA CYS A 143 6.95 9.16 -5.82
C CYS A 143 6.49 9.63 -7.19
N ASN A 144 7.41 9.97 -8.08
CA ASN A 144 7.09 10.32 -9.46
C ASN A 144 7.45 9.15 -10.39
N TYR A 145 6.47 8.73 -11.20
CA TYR A 145 6.60 7.67 -12.19
C TYR A 145 6.81 8.26 -13.59
N ASN A 146 7.95 7.92 -14.19
CA ASN A 146 8.32 8.34 -15.54
C ASN A 146 8.93 7.16 -16.30
N ASN A 147 8.26 6.70 -17.37
CA ASN A 147 8.77 5.63 -18.25
C ASN A 147 9.34 4.43 -17.48
N SER A 148 8.58 3.92 -16.50
CA SER A 148 8.98 2.80 -15.62
C SER A 148 10.10 3.09 -14.63
N LEU A 149 10.55 4.34 -14.51
CA LEU A 149 11.46 4.79 -13.46
C LEU A 149 10.66 5.48 -12.36
N ILE A 150 10.98 5.14 -11.11
CA ILE A 150 10.40 5.78 -9.93
C ILE A 150 11.46 6.61 -9.23
N THR A 151 11.19 7.91 -9.12
CA THR A 151 11.96 8.82 -8.29
C THR A 151 11.20 9.09 -7.00
N MET A 152 11.88 9.00 -5.86
CA MET A 152 11.26 9.14 -4.54
C MET A 152 11.88 10.34 -3.82
N LYS A 153 11.03 11.26 -3.33
CA LYS A 153 11.46 12.44 -2.59
C LYS A 153 10.68 12.55 -1.28
N GLU A 154 11.40 12.58 -0.17
CA GLU A 154 10.80 12.88 1.13
C GLU A 154 10.47 14.38 1.21
N ILE A 155 9.26 14.69 1.65
CA ILE A 155 8.80 16.06 1.90
C ILE A 155 8.58 16.19 3.41
N ASN A 156 9.32 17.14 3.99
CA ASN A 156 9.28 17.46 5.40
C ASN A 156 8.66 18.82 5.63
N TRP A 157 7.78 18.90 6.62
CA TRP A 157 7.25 20.17 7.10
C TRP A 157 8.25 20.75 8.10
N VAL A 158 8.76 21.95 7.81
CA VAL A 158 9.74 22.63 8.64
C VAL A 158 9.13 23.93 9.12
N SER A 159 9.04 24.12 10.43
CA SER A 159 8.76 25.44 10.99
C SER A 159 10.02 26.28 10.86
N MET A 160 9.91 27.48 10.28
CA MET A 160 10.94 28.49 10.45
C MET A 160 10.87 28.93 11.91
N GLU A 161 11.84 28.51 12.73
CA GLU A 161 12.04 29.16 14.03
C GLU A 161 12.46 30.60 13.73
N ASN A 162 11.68 31.57 14.21
CA ASN A 162 12.10 32.98 14.17
C ASN A 162 13.33 33.10 15.06
N LYS A 163 14.51 33.26 14.45
CA LYS A 163 15.70 33.73 15.14
C LYS A 163 15.55 35.20 15.53
#